data_AF-A0AA43D026-F1
#
_entry.id   AF-A0AA43D026-F1
#
_cell.length_a   1.000
_cell.length_b   1.000
_cell.length_c   1.000
_cell.angle_alpha   90.00
_cell.angle_beta   90.00
_cell.angle_gamma   90.00
#
_symmetry.space_group_name_H-M   'P 1'
#
loop_
_entity.id
_entity.type
_entity.pdbx_description
1 polymer ?
#
loop_
_entity_poly.entity_id
_entity_poly.type
_entity_poly.pdbx_seq_one_letter_code
_entity_poly.pdbx_strand_id
1 'polypeptide(L)'
;MFWPGLTTPHGAASMAASPDTNTPCPVSICSLIFHQMFLCISIHLQKNRPVRMTRNPSHGVCKNQMKPLIPKAPNSFKSSLADLFKQHARHVLPAPDRVRVFHEMLREYISTPDPVFLIRKVSKMRRGETIRSASGLRLRASDNAPAWWLHYQLYATPFSNPENRDKFIDSIPTHMFEVSLSEHINKAGWHVAHIYYAKDGNTDYQEWNHRELAWRMVRNIHPCNYFYIPKTNWQRYGGHPDVLSYFQQKYAEIYRDVWVEFLDMANASGLESRPGAETFTYAIPLKATQILNGNVSK
;
A
#
# COMPACT_ATOMS: atom_id res chain seq x y z
N MET A 1 18.78 4.59 9.92
CA MET A 1 19.16 3.51 10.85
C MET A 1 19.24 2.25 9.99
N PHE A 2 20.46 1.94 9.53
CA PHE A 2 20.76 0.79 8.69
C PHE A 2 20.87 -0.44 9.59
N TRP A 3 20.13 -1.50 9.28
CA TRP A 3 20.38 -2.84 9.83
C TRP A 3 21.30 -3.58 8.85
N PRO A 4 22.34 -4.29 9.32
CA PRO A 4 23.21 -5.08 8.45
C PRO A 4 22.45 -6.29 7.91
N GLY A 5 22.54 -6.49 6.59
CA GLY A 5 21.81 -7.50 5.84
C GLY A 5 22.29 -8.92 6.13
N LEU A 6 21.32 -9.85 6.23
CA LEU A 6 21.54 -11.27 6.09
C LEU A 6 21.83 -11.59 4.62
N THR A 7 23.05 -12.05 4.35
CA THR A 7 23.47 -12.59 3.06
C THR A 7 22.86 -13.99 2.88
N THR A 8 22.18 -14.20 1.76
CA THR A 8 21.81 -15.55 1.29
C THR A 8 22.88 -16.05 0.33
N PRO A 9 23.20 -17.36 0.31
CA PRO A 9 24.23 -17.89 -0.56
C PRO A 9 23.68 -18.08 -1.98
N HIS A 10 24.37 -17.49 -2.97
CA HIS A 10 24.14 -17.74 -4.39
C HIS A 10 24.67 -19.11 -4.79
N GLY A 11 23.78 -19.98 -5.29
CA GLY A 11 24.14 -21.19 -6.02
C GLY A 11 24.56 -20.87 -7.45
N ALA A 12 25.65 -21.49 -7.89
CA ALA A 12 26.30 -21.27 -9.17
C ALA A 12 25.72 -22.13 -10.31
N ALA A 13 25.69 -21.50 -11.49
CA ALA A 13 25.96 -22.01 -12.84
C ALA A 13 25.13 -23.15 -13.47
N SER A 14 24.58 -22.86 -14.66
CA SER A 14 24.89 -23.64 -15.87
C SER A 14 24.61 -22.80 -17.12
N MET A 15 25.67 -22.53 -17.89
CA MET A 15 25.62 -21.93 -19.23
C MET A 15 25.47 -23.02 -20.27
N ALA A 16 24.56 -22.82 -21.23
CA ALA A 16 24.57 -23.49 -22.52
C ALA A 16 24.24 -22.45 -23.60
N ALA A 17 25.03 -22.46 -24.67
CA ALA A 17 25.06 -21.47 -25.73
C ALA A 17 24.40 -21.96 -27.03
N SER A 18 24.05 -20.97 -27.87
CA SER A 18 23.87 -21.00 -29.34
C SER A 18 22.54 -21.48 -29.95
N PRO A 19 22.20 -21.10 -31.21
CA PRO A 19 22.74 -20.02 -32.07
C PRO A 19 21.68 -19.06 -32.67
N ASP A 20 22.20 -17.99 -33.27
CA ASP A 20 21.53 -17.01 -34.14
C ASP A 20 20.81 -17.62 -35.34
N THR A 21 19.64 -17.07 -35.67
CA THR A 21 19.16 -16.98 -37.06
C THR A 21 18.50 -15.62 -37.31
N ASN A 22 19.25 -14.78 -38.02
CA ASN A 22 18.78 -13.58 -38.71
C ASN A 22 17.83 -13.94 -39.86
N THR A 23 16.66 -13.30 -39.92
CA THR A 23 15.94 -13.06 -41.20
C THR A 23 15.08 -11.79 -41.09
N PRO A 24 15.11 -10.88 -42.07
CA PRO A 24 14.40 -9.59 -41.99
C PRO A 24 13.07 -9.54 -42.75
N CYS A 25 12.14 -8.71 -42.23
CA CYS A 25 11.11 -7.90 -42.93
C CYS A 25 9.97 -8.61 -43.71
N PRO A 26 8.73 -8.06 -43.77
CA PRO A 26 8.51 -6.68 -44.21
C PRO A 26 7.46 -5.84 -43.44
N VAL A 27 7.63 -4.54 -43.69
CA VAL A 27 6.73 -3.42 -43.45
C VAL A 27 5.34 -3.69 -44.04
N SER A 28 4.28 -3.47 -43.27
CA SER A 28 2.93 -3.30 -43.79
C SER A 28 2.29 -2.03 -43.26
N ILE A 29 1.98 -1.16 -44.20
CA ILE A 29 1.31 0.13 -44.08
C ILE A 29 -0.21 -0.12 -44.11
N CYS A 30 -0.92 0.28 -43.04
CA CYS A 30 -2.33 0.66 -43.08
C CYS A 30 -2.49 1.82 -42.08
N SER A 31 -2.51 3.07 -42.55
CA SER A 31 -3.73 3.83 -42.87
C SER A 31 -4.76 3.80 -41.73
N LEU A 32 -4.82 4.89 -40.95
CA LEU A 32 -5.82 5.96 -41.11
C LEU A 32 -7.24 5.48 -40.79
N ILE A 33 -7.77 6.05 -39.70
CA ILE A 33 -9.17 6.40 -39.37
C ILE A 33 -9.37 6.10 -37.88
N PHE A 34 -9.40 7.15 -37.06
CA PHE A 34 -10.36 7.37 -35.97
C PHE A 34 -10.03 8.72 -35.31
N HIS A 35 -10.33 9.78 -36.04
CA HIS A 35 -10.42 11.15 -35.56
C HIS A 35 -11.90 11.54 -35.65
N GLN A 36 -12.71 11.17 -34.64
CA GLN A 36 -14.00 11.78 -34.36
C GLN A 36 -14.61 11.09 -33.15
N MET A 37 -14.88 11.89 -32.12
CA MET A 37 -15.77 11.68 -30.96
C MET A 37 -15.02 12.04 -29.68
N PHE A 38 -14.89 13.34 -29.40
CA PHE A 38 -15.01 13.92 -28.05
C PHE A 38 -15.08 15.45 -28.20
N LEU A 39 -16.15 15.91 -28.84
CA LEU A 39 -16.58 17.31 -28.80
C LEU A 39 -18.06 17.32 -28.39
N CYS A 40 -18.31 17.02 -27.12
CA CYS A 40 -19.59 17.26 -26.44
C CYS A 40 -19.33 17.06 -24.95
N ILE A 41 -18.96 18.13 -24.25
CA ILE A 41 -19.29 18.52 -22.85
C ILE A 41 -18.55 19.84 -22.63
N SER A 42 -19.07 20.87 -23.27
CA SER A 42 -18.93 22.27 -22.86
C SER A 42 -20.34 22.83 -22.92
N ILE A 43 -20.72 23.63 -21.93
CA ILE A 43 -22.05 24.25 -21.69
C ILE A 43 -22.90 23.51 -20.63
N HIS A 44 -22.55 23.67 -19.34
CA HIS A 44 -23.50 24.09 -18.31
C HIS A 44 -22.79 24.49 -16.99
N LEU A 45 -22.11 25.63 -17.00
CA LEU A 45 -21.80 26.36 -15.76
C LEU A 45 -22.58 27.67 -15.79
N GLN A 46 -23.86 27.56 -15.44
CA GLN A 46 -24.67 28.73 -15.11
C GLN A 46 -24.36 29.22 -13.69
N LYS A 47 -24.17 30.52 -13.62
CA LYS A 47 -23.94 31.37 -12.45
C LYS A 47 -25.08 31.22 -11.43
N ASN A 48 -24.78 30.69 -10.25
CA ASN A 48 -25.64 30.87 -9.08
C ASN A 48 -24.98 31.88 -8.12
N ARG A 49 -25.63 33.02 -7.95
CA ARG A 49 -25.31 34.05 -6.96
C ARG A 49 -25.60 33.53 -5.55
N PRO A 50 -24.84 33.92 -4.51
CA PRO A 50 -25.13 33.52 -3.15
C PRO A 50 -26.31 34.33 -2.59
N VAL A 51 -27.38 33.64 -2.20
CA VAL A 51 -28.45 34.21 -1.37
C VAL A 51 -27.94 34.33 0.06
N ARG A 52 -27.92 35.55 0.59
CA ARG A 52 -27.50 35.86 1.97
C ARG A 52 -28.66 35.51 2.92
N MET A 53 -28.65 34.29 3.48
CA MET A 53 -29.59 33.91 4.53
C MET A 53 -29.15 34.46 5.90
N THR A 54 -30.08 35.12 6.57
CA THR A 54 -29.98 35.62 7.94
C THR A 54 -29.90 34.46 8.93
N ARG A 55 -28.97 34.54 9.88
CA ARG A 55 -28.73 33.52 10.92
C ARG A 55 -29.82 33.59 11.98
N ASN A 56 -30.57 32.50 12.13
CA ASN A 56 -31.42 32.26 13.30
C ASN A 56 -30.56 31.62 14.42
N PRO A 57 -30.56 32.13 15.65
CA PRO A 57 -29.72 31.61 16.71
C PRO A 57 -30.35 30.37 17.38
N SER A 58 -29.46 29.48 17.81
CA SER A 58 -29.62 28.56 18.95
C SER A 58 -30.83 27.62 18.93
N HIS A 59 -30.70 26.52 18.20
CA HIS A 59 -31.18 25.22 18.71
C HIS A 59 -29.94 24.35 18.90
N GLY A 60 -29.72 23.88 20.13
CA GLY A 60 -28.58 23.06 20.52
C GLY A 60 -28.56 21.78 19.71
N VAL A 61 -27.78 21.77 18.62
CA VAL A 61 -27.52 20.57 17.84
C VAL A 61 -26.79 19.59 18.76
N CYS A 62 -27.51 18.56 19.22
CA CYS A 62 -26.90 17.37 19.79
C CYS A 62 -25.82 16.92 18.80
N LYS A 63 -24.55 17.13 19.15
CA LYS A 63 -23.42 16.64 18.38
C LYS A 63 -23.45 15.11 18.51
N ASN A 64 -24.21 14.46 17.63
CA ASN A 64 -24.06 13.04 17.39
C ASN A 64 -22.59 12.83 16.98
N GLN A 65 -21.76 12.40 17.94
CA GLN A 65 -20.39 12.05 17.67
C GLN A 65 -20.43 10.87 16.70
N MET A 66 -20.23 11.15 15.42
CA MET A 66 -20.06 10.09 14.43
C MET A 66 -18.88 9.24 14.88
N LYS A 67 -19.15 7.96 15.13
CA LYS A 67 -18.12 6.98 15.44
C LYS A 67 -17.09 7.00 14.30
N PRO A 68 -15.78 7.05 14.60
CA PRO A 68 -14.76 7.04 13.55
C PRO A 68 -14.91 5.77 12.72
N LEU A 69 -14.70 5.90 11.42
CA LEU A 69 -14.83 4.82 10.46
C LEU A 69 -13.73 3.78 10.67
N ILE A 70 -12.50 4.23 10.88
CA ILE A 70 -11.35 3.37 11.20
C ILE A 70 -11.10 3.37 12.72
N PRO A 71 -11.15 2.20 13.38
CA PRO A 71 -10.80 2.09 14.79
C PRO A 71 -9.44 2.70 15.13
N LYS A 72 -9.38 3.50 16.20
CA LYS A 72 -8.14 4.13 16.66
C LYS A 72 -7.19 3.07 17.25
N ALA A 73 -5.90 3.26 17.02
CA ALA A 73 -4.86 2.50 17.68
C ALA A 73 -4.88 2.76 19.20
N PRO A 74 -4.57 1.76 20.04
CA PRO A 74 -4.43 1.99 21.47
C PRO A 74 -3.30 3.00 21.76
N ASN A 75 -3.57 3.96 22.65
CA ASN A 75 -2.57 4.93 23.09
C ASN A 75 -1.54 4.33 24.06
N SER A 76 -1.92 3.25 24.74
CA SER A 76 -1.08 2.43 25.61
C SER A 76 -1.52 0.97 25.50
N PHE A 77 -0.58 0.05 25.65
CA PHE A 77 -0.82 -1.38 25.56
C PHE A 77 0.33 -2.11 26.23
N LYS A 78 0.05 -3.13 27.04
CA LYS A 78 1.08 -3.99 27.62
C LYS A 78 0.49 -5.39 27.74
N SER A 79 0.69 -6.20 26.72
CA SER A 79 0.32 -7.61 26.72
C SER A 79 1.08 -8.36 25.63
N SER A 80 0.64 -9.57 25.31
CA SER A 80 1.13 -10.35 24.18
C SER A 80 0.79 -9.71 22.81
N LEU A 81 1.56 -10.07 21.78
CA LEU A 81 1.27 -9.70 20.40
C LEU A 81 -0.06 -10.32 19.93
N ALA A 82 -0.36 -11.54 20.39
CA ALA A 82 -1.65 -12.18 20.15
C ALA A 82 -2.83 -11.35 20.69
N ASP A 83 -2.69 -10.78 21.89
CA ASP A 83 -3.69 -9.88 22.44
C ASP A 83 -3.81 -8.58 21.66
N LEU A 84 -2.69 -7.96 21.26
CA LEU A 84 -2.72 -6.75 20.44
C LEU A 84 -3.50 -7.00 19.15
N PHE A 85 -3.25 -8.15 18.52
CA PHE A 85 -3.93 -8.55 17.31
C PHE A 85 -5.43 -8.76 17.54
N LYS A 86 -5.78 -9.61 18.51
CA LYS A 86 -7.17 -9.98 18.81
C LYS A 86 -8.02 -8.79 19.26
N GLN A 87 -7.45 -7.89 20.06
CA GLN A 87 -8.19 -6.78 20.66
C GLN A 87 -8.20 -5.53 19.77
N HIS A 88 -7.20 -5.36 18.89
CA HIS A 88 -7.03 -4.13 18.12
C HIS A 88 -6.74 -4.37 16.64
N ALA A 89 -5.60 -4.98 16.29
CA ALA A 89 -5.11 -4.95 14.91
C ALA A 89 -6.03 -5.69 13.92
N ARG A 90 -6.68 -6.79 14.33
CA ARG A 90 -7.63 -7.52 13.47
C ARG A 90 -8.82 -6.67 13.02
N HIS A 91 -9.18 -5.66 13.82
CA HIS A 91 -10.36 -4.82 13.58
C HIS A 91 -10.11 -3.69 12.58
N VAL A 92 -8.87 -3.50 12.13
CA VAL A 92 -8.52 -2.55 11.08
C VAL A 92 -8.10 -3.25 9.78
N LEU A 93 -8.29 -4.57 9.67
CA LEU A 93 -7.94 -5.31 8.46
C LEU A 93 -9.03 -5.14 7.39
N PRO A 94 -8.66 -4.95 6.10
CA PRO A 94 -9.61 -5.07 5.01
C PRO A 94 -10.24 -6.47 4.98
N ALA A 95 -11.51 -6.53 4.57
CA ALA A 95 -12.26 -7.78 4.50
C ALA A 95 -11.66 -8.75 3.44
N PRO A 96 -11.63 -10.07 3.69
CA PRO A 96 -10.99 -11.03 2.78
C PRO A 96 -11.53 -11.03 1.35
N ASP A 97 -12.84 -10.85 1.18
CA ASP A 97 -13.50 -10.76 -0.13
C ASP A 97 -12.99 -9.56 -0.95
N ARG A 98 -12.83 -8.39 -0.31
CA ARG A 98 -12.29 -7.19 -0.97
C ARG A 98 -10.82 -7.32 -1.30
N VAL A 99 -10.04 -7.97 -0.44
CA VAL A 99 -8.63 -8.29 -0.72
C VAL A 99 -8.53 -9.23 -1.92
N ARG A 100 -9.41 -10.23 -2.02
CA ARG A 100 -9.48 -11.14 -3.17
C ARG A 100 -9.81 -10.41 -4.48
N VAL A 101 -10.82 -9.54 -4.49
CA VAL A 101 -11.15 -8.73 -5.68
C VAL A 101 -9.98 -7.84 -6.11
N PHE A 102 -9.28 -7.22 -5.14
CA PHE A 102 -8.09 -6.42 -5.44
C PHE A 102 -6.93 -7.28 -5.97
N HIS A 103 -6.74 -8.47 -5.40
CA HIS A 103 -5.71 -9.43 -5.83
C HIS A 103 -5.89 -9.82 -7.29
N GLU A 104 -7.09 -10.25 -7.66
CA GLU A 104 -7.46 -10.62 -9.04
C GLU A 104 -7.20 -9.46 -10.01
N MET A 105 -7.68 -8.25 -9.66
CA MET A 105 -7.46 -7.04 -10.45
C MET A 105 -5.98 -6.72 -10.63
N LEU A 106 -5.18 -6.78 -9.56
CA LEU A 106 -3.76 -6.46 -9.62
C LEU A 106 -3.00 -7.46 -10.49
N ARG A 107 -3.31 -8.76 -10.35
CA ARG A 107 -2.70 -9.83 -11.15
C ARG A 107 -2.97 -9.65 -12.64
N GLU A 108 -4.21 -9.32 -13.00
CA GLU A 108 -4.58 -9.02 -14.37
C GLU A 108 -3.89 -7.75 -14.89
N TYR A 109 -3.81 -6.70 -14.05
CA TYR A 109 -3.17 -5.44 -14.40
C TYR A 109 -1.67 -5.58 -14.70
N ILE A 110 -0.92 -6.26 -13.83
CA ILE A 110 0.53 -6.45 -14.03
C ILE A 110 0.85 -7.34 -15.24
N SER A 111 -0.14 -8.06 -15.77
CA SER A 111 0.00 -8.91 -16.96
C SER A 111 -0.31 -8.18 -18.26
N THR A 112 -0.69 -6.89 -18.19
CA THR A 112 -0.92 -6.06 -19.38
C THR A 112 0.39 -5.75 -20.12
N PRO A 113 0.34 -5.30 -21.40
CA PRO A 113 1.57 -5.06 -22.18
C PRO A 113 2.46 -3.88 -21.72
N ASP A 114 1.89 -2.82 -21.13
CA ASP A 114 2.64 -1.60 -20.69
C ASP A 114 2.11 -1.05 -19.34
N PRO A 115 2.13 -1.86 -18.26
CA PRO A 115 1.64 -1.44 -16.95
C PRO A 115 2.54 -0.35 -16.35
N VAL A 116 1.96 0.49 -15.49
CA VAL A 116 2.72 1.42 -14.63
C VAL A 116 3.01 0.74 -13.30
N PHE A 117 4.27 0.36 -13.09
CA PHE A 117 4.69 -0.25 -11.85
C PHE A 117 4.83 0.78 -10.72
N LEU A 118 3.93 0.71 -9.74
CA LEU A 118 3.99 1.53 -8.53
C LEU A 118 5.02 0.94 -7.55
N ILE A 119 6.19 1.57 -7.46
CA ILE A 119 7.32 1.06 -6.67
C ILE A 119 7.68 1.99 -5.52
N ARG A 120 8.34 1.46 -4.49
CA ARG A 120 8.94 2.30 -3.45
C ARG A 120 10.02 3.18 -4.05
N LYS A 121 10.00 4.46 -3.69
CA LYS A 121 11.07 5.41 -4.07
C LYS A 121 12.46 4.88 -3.69
N VAL A 122 13.33 4.72 -4.67
CA VAL A 122 14.78 4.52 -4.53
C VAL A 122 15.54 5.83 -4.82
N SER A 123 16.86 5.79 -4.73
CA SER A 123 17.71 6.98 -4.98
C SER A 123 17.47 7.53 -6.39
N LYS A 124 17.60 8.85 -6.55
CA LYS A 124 17.45 9.59 -7.82
C LYS A 124 16.04 9.62 -8.45
N MET A 125 15.09 8.83 -7.99
CA MET A 125 13.69 8.92 -8.43
C MET A 125 12.94 10.06 -7.74
N ARG A 126 12.05 10.75 -8.46
CA ARG A 126 11.08 11.69 -7.89
C ARG A 126 9.73 10.99 -7.68
N ARG A 127 9.06 11.26 -6.54
CA ARG A 127 7.73 10.70 -6.27
C ARG A 127 6.71 11.26 -7.27
N GLY A 128 5.78 10.43 -7.72
CA GLY A 128 4.72 10.79 -8.67
C GLY A 128 5.16 10.90 -10.13
N GLU A 129 6.46 11.00 -10.39
CA GLU A 129 6.99 11.00 -11.74
C GLU A 129 7.00 9.58 -12.31
N THR A 130 6.45 9.43 -13.52
CA THR A 130 6.53 8.19 -14.29
C THR A 130 7.73 8.29 -15.21
N ILE A 131 8.66 7.35 -15.08
CA ILE A 131 9.83 7.23 -15.95
C ILE A 131 9.81 5.88 -16.66
N ARG A 132 10.67 5.70 -17.66
CA ARG A 132 10.91 4.40 -18.31
C ARG A 132 12.27 3.83 -17.91
N SER A 133 12.34 2.52 -17.69
CA SER A 133 13.61 1.78 -17.56
C SER A 133 14.35 1.68 -18.89
N ALA A 134 15.56 1.13 -18.91
CA ALA A 134 16.32 0.88 -20.14
C ALA A 134 15.59 -0.06 -21.10
N SER A 135 14.83 -1.03 -20.56
CA SER A 135 13.97 -1.94 -21.33
C SER A 135 12.62 -1.34 -21.71
N GLY A 136 12.40 -0.05 -21.45
CA GLY A 136 11.18 0.68 -21.79
C GLY A 136 10.01 0.52 -20.81
N LEU A 137 10.14 -0.17 -19.68
CA LEU A 137 9.04 -0.41 -18.74
C LEU A 137 8.70 0.84 -17.91
N ARG A 138 7.41 1.11 -17.67
CA ARG A 138 6.97 2.31 -16.93
C ARG A 138 6.97 2.07 -15.44
N LEU A 139 7.59 2.98 -14.69
CA LEU A 139 7.65 2.89 -13.24
C LEU A 139 7.42 4.26 -12.59
N ARG A 140 6.67 4.26 -11.49
CA ARG A 140 6.27 5.46 -10.75
C ARG A 140 6.61 5.28 -9.28
N ALA A 141 7.50 6.12 -8.77
CA ALA A 141 7.95 6.05 -7.39
C ALA A 141 6.90 6.59 -6.40
N SER A 142 6.72 5.89 -5.29
CA SER A 142 5.82 6.28 -4.21
C SER A 142 6.48 6.25 -2.82
N ASP A 143 5.88 6.97 -1.87
CA ASP A 143 6.04 6.73 -0.43
C ASP A 143 4.97 5.73 0.09
N ASN A 144 4.59 5.83 1.37
CA ASN A 144 3.59 4.94 2.00
C ASN A 144 2.14 5.34 1.64
N ALA A 145 1.92 6.42 0.88
CA ALA A 145 0.61 6.89 0.48
C ALA A 145 -0.26 5.84 -0.20
N PRO A 146 0.25 5.00 -1.13
CA PRO A 146 -0.54 3.92 -1.70
C PRO A 146 -1.14 3.01 -0.63
N ALA A 147 -0.36 2.64 0.38
CA ALA A 147 -0.83 1.75 1.44
C ALA A 147 -1.95 2.38 2.29
N TRP A 148 -1.87 3.68 2.57
CA TRP A 148 -2.92 4.38 3.32
C TRP A 148 -4.21 4.52 2.52
N TRP A 149 -4.07 4.86 1.24
CA TRP A 149 -5.20 5.06 0.36
C TRP A 149 -5.90 3.74 0.01
N LEU A 150 -5.13 2.71 -0.36
CA LEU A 150 -5.66 1.38 -0.64
C LEU A 150 -6.31 0.75 0.59
N HIS A 151 -5.70 0.90 1.77
CA HIS A 151 -6.36 0.47 3.01
C HIS A 151 -7.72 1.13 3.15
N TYR A 152 -7.81 2.44 2.96
CA TYR A 152 -9.09 3.15 3.05
C TYR A 152 -10.10 2.62 2.02
N GLN A 153 -9.73 2.49 0.74
CA GLN A 153 -10.67 1.96 -0.27
C GLN A 153 -11.15 0.55 0.09
N LEU A 154 -10.26 -0.34 0.51
CA LEU A 154 -10.64 -1.73 0.80
C LEU A 154 -11.37 -1.87 2.14
N TYR A 155 -11.18 -0.95 3.08
CA TYR A 155 -11.79 -1.02 4.41
C TYR A 155 -13.12 -0.24 4.49
N ALA A 156 -13.14 0.99 4.00
CA ALA A 156 -14.22 1.95 4.21
C ALA A 156 -15.28 1.98 3.10
N THR A 157 -14.92 1.60 1.87
CA THR A 157 -15.83 1.70 0.73
C THR A 157 -16.24 0.31 0.24
N PRO A 158 -17.44 0.16 -0.34
CA PRO A 158 -17.72 -0.99 -1.19
C PRO A 158 -16.66 -1.01 -2.30
N PHE A 159 -15.92 -2.11 -2.40
CA PHE A 159 -14.89 -2.29 -3.41
C PHE A 159 -15.32 -3.39 -4.37
N SER A 160 -15.48 -3.02 -5.64
CA SER A 160 -15.71 -3.92 -6.76
C SER A 160 -14.53 -3.84 -7.74
N ASN A 161 -14.38 -4.85 -8.60
CA ASN A 161 -13.36 -4.83 -9.64
C ASN A 161 -13.59 -3.59 -10.53
N PRO A 162 -12.64 -2.63 -10.59
CA PRO A 162 -12.81 -1.45 -11.41
C PRO A 162 -12.84 -1.84 -12.89
N GLU A 163 -13.88 -1.40 -13.60
CA GLU A 163 -13.98 -1.60 -15.06
C GLU A 163 -12.75 -1.07 -15.81
N ASN A 164 -12.16 0.03 -15.30
CA ASN A 164 -10.94 0.62 -15.83
C ASN A 164 -9.81 0.52 -14.80
N ARG A 165 -9.04 -0.57 -14.90
CA ARG A 165 -7.91 -0.89 -14.01
C ARG A 165 -6.79 0.15 -14.12
N ASP A 166 -6.49 0.63 -15.33
CA ASP A 166 -5.48 1.67 -15.56
C ASP A 166 -5.80 2.94 -14.79
N LYS A 167 -7.03 3.44 -14.95
CA LYS A 167 -7.52 4.62 -14.23
C LYS A 167 -7.50 4.41 -12.72
N PHE A 168 -7.79 3.20 -12.25
CA PHE A 168 -7.70 2.87 -10.83
C PHE A 168 -6.26 2.99 -10.34
N ILE A 169 -5.29 2.34 -11.00
CA ILE A 169 -3.86 2.42 -10.64
C ILE A 169 -3.35 3.86 -10.73
N ASP A 170 -3.75 4.62 -11.75
CA ASP A 170 -3.37 6.02 -11.90
C ASP A 170 -3.94 6.94 -10.82
N SER A 171 -5.06 6.56 -10.20
CA SER A 171 -5.67 7.30 -9.09
C SER A 171 -4.97 7.10 -7.74
N ILE A 172 -4.08 6.11 -7.63
CA ILE A 172 -3.39 5.80 -6.37
C ILE A 172 -2.37 6.92 -6.08
N PRO A 173 -2.48 7.60 -4.93
CA PRO A 173 -1.54 8.66 -4.57
C PRO A 173 -0.15 8.10 -4.33
N THR A 174 0.86 8.83 -4.77
CA THR A 174 2.27 8.46 -4.65
C THR A 174 3.00 9.22 -3.55
N HIS A 175 2.39 10.28 -3.05
CA HIS A 175 2.91 11.09 -1.95
C HIS A 175 1.87 11.25 -0.84
N MET A 176 2.32 11.22 0.42
CA MET A 176 1.42 11.41 1.58
C MET A 176 0.61 12.72 1.59
N PHE A 177 1.03 13.74 0.85
CA PHE A 177 0.32 15.02 0.75
C PHE A 177 -0.79 15.01 -0.30
N GLU A 178 -0.81 13.99 -1.18
CA GLU A 178 -1.88 13.76 -2.16
C GLU A 178 -3.08 13.02 -1.53
N VAL A 179 -2.91 12.47 -0.32
CA VAL A 179 -3.95 11.71 0.39
C VAL A 179 -4.99 12.66 1.00
N SER A 180 -5.98 13.05 0.19
CA SER A 180 -7.10 13.90 0.57
C SER A 180 -8.25 13.13 1.23
N LEU A 181 -7.95 12.30 2.23
CA LEU A 181 -8.93 11.50 2.97
C LEU A 181 -9.24 12.13 4.34
N SER A 182 -10.53 12.20 4.71
CA SER A 182 -10.96 12.69 6.02
C SER A 182 -10.39 11.83 7.15
N GLU A 183 -10.46 10.51 6.98
CA GLU A 183 -9.86 9.49 7.83
C GLU A 183 -8.95 8.55 7.03
N HIS A 184 -7.90 8.04 7.66
CA HIS A 184 -7.07 6.97 7.13
C HIS A 184 -6.27 6.34 8.28
N ILE A 185 -5.68 5.17 8.05
CA ILE A 185 -5.01 4.36 9.07
C ILE A 185 -3.94 5.14 9.86
N ASN A 186 -3.15 5.97 9.18
CA ASN A 186 -2.14 6.83 9.82
C ASN A 186 -2.73 7.95 10.70
N LYS A 187 -3.89 8.53 10.34
CA LYS A 187 -4.63 9.47 11.21
C LYS A 187 -5.25 8.76 12.41
N ALA A 188 -5.64 7.49 12.25
CA ALA A 188 -6.16 6.65 13.33
C ALA A 188 -5.08 6.16 14.31
N GLY A 189 -3.82 6.60 14.18
CA GLY A 189 -2.73 6.28 15.11
C GLY A 189 -1.97 4.98 14.78
N TRP A 190 -2.28 4.36 13.65
CA TRP A 190 -1.60 3.15 13.18
C TRP A 190 -0.43 3.49 12.25
N HIS A 191 0.62 2.68 12.32
CA HIS A 191 1.69 2.63 11.33
C HIS A 191 1.48 1.42 10.43
N VAL A 192 1.69 1.61 9.12
CA VAL A 192 1.68 0.52 8.14
C VAL A 192 3.10 0.02 7.94
N ALA A 193 3.36 -1.21 8.40
CA ALA A 193 4.60 -1.93 8.18
C ALA A 193 4.40 -3.01 7.12
N HIS A 194 5.50 -3.51 6.56
CA HIS A 194 5.46 -4.53 5.51
C HIS A 194 5.97 -5.87 6.03
N ILE A 195 5.29 -6.97 5.71
CA ILE A 195 5.73 -8.34 6.07
C ILE A 195 7.01 -8.68 5.29
N TYR A 196 6.97 -8.49 3.97
CA TYR A 196 8.12 -8.59 3.07
C TYR A 196 8.60 -7.21 2.67
N TYR A 197 9.92 -7.03 2.65
CA TYR A 197 10.52 -5.75 2.34
C TYR A 197 10.13 -5.25 0.94
N ALA A 198 9.49 -4.08 0.91
CA ALA A 198 9.27 -3.30 -0.31
C ALA A 198 10.52 -2.47 -0.69
N LYS A 199 11.56 -2.46 0.16
CA LYS A 199 12.88 -1.88 -0.09
C LYS A 199 13.95 -2.88 0.34
N ASP A 200 14.75 -3.32 -0.62
CA ASP A 200 15.81 -4.32 -0.45
C ASP A 200 17.22 -3.73 -0.61
N GLY A 201 17.33 -2.43 -0.90
CA GLY A 201 18.61 -1.75 -1.10
C GLY A 201 19.11 -1.79 -2.55
N ASN A 202 18.51 -2.60 -3.42
CA ASN A 202 18.73 -2.49 -4.85
C ASN A 202 18.14 -1.16 -5.35
N THR A 203 18.97 -0.34 -6.02
CA THR A 203 18.57 0.96 -6.55
C THR A 203 18.75 1.06 -8.06
N ASP A 204 19.11 -0.04 -8.73
CA ASP A 204 19.40 -0.05 -10.16
C ASP A 204 18.12 -0.22 -10.99
N TYR A 205 17.22 0.76 -10.87
CA TYR A 205 15.89 0.70 -11.47
C TYR A 205 15.89 0.75 -13.00
N GLN A 206 17.03 1.01 -13.63
CA GLN A 206 17.16 1.01 -15.09
C GLN A 206 17.22 -0.42 -15.65
N GLU A 207 17.77 -1.36 -14.88
CA GLU A 207 17.99 -2.75 -15.29
C GLU A 207 16.91 -3.72 -14.78
N TRP A 208 15.94 -3.24 -14.01
CA TRP A 208 14.85 -4.08 -13.52
C TRP A 208 13.95 -4.54 -14.68
N ASN A 209 13.86 -5.85 -14.83
CA ASN A 209 12.96 -6.48 -15.80
C ASN A 209 11.50 -6.48 -15.30
N HIS A 210 10.60 -6.94 -16.18
CA HIS A 210 9.16 -6.99 -15.88
C HIS A 210 8.83 -7.81 -14.63
N ARG A 211 9.44 -8.99 -14.47
CA ARG A 211 9.23 -9.85 -13.30
C ARG A 211 9.63 -9.14 -12.01
N GLU A 212 10.74 -8.41 -12.04
CA GLU A 212 11.21 -7.64 -10.90
C GLU A 212 10.28 -6.49 -10.51
N LEU A 213 9.85 -5.71 -11.49
CA LEU A 213 8.91 -4.62 -11.26
C LEU A 213 7.55 -5.12 -10.76
N ALA A 214 7.08 -6.26 -11.27
CA ALA A 214 5.85 -6.90 -10.83
C ALA A 214 5.90 -7.23 -9.33
N TRP A 215 6.91 -7.98 -8.86
CA TRP A 215 6.98 -8.34 -7.44
C TRP A 215 7.25 -7.11 -6.55
N ARG A 216 8.00 -6.11 -7.03
CA ARG A 216 8.20 -4.84 -6.30
C ARG A 216 6.89 -4.09 -6.14
N MET A 217 6.06 -4.04 -7.17
CA MET A 217 4.72 -3.44 -7.11
C MET A 217 3.82 -4.21 -6.13
N VAL A 218 3.78 -5.53 -6.23
CA VAL A 218 2.98 -6.39 -5.32
C VAL A 218 3.40 -6.16 -3.87
N ARG A 219 4.70 -6.18 -3.55
CA ARG A 219 5.18 -5.87 -2.19
C ARG A 219 4.88 -4.43 -1.77
N ASN A 220 4.84 -3.48 -2.70
CA ASN A 220 4.56 -2.09 -2.36
C ASN A 220 3.08 -1.82 -2.10
N ILE A 221 2.17 -2.44 -2.86
CA ILE A 221 0.74 -2.05 -2.87
C ILE A 221 -0.23 -3.13 -2.35
N HIS A 222 0.17 -4.38 -2.23
CA HIS A 222 -0.76 -5.48 -1.92
C HIS A 222 -1.11 -5.56 -0.42
N PRO A 223 -2.40 -5.63 -0.04
CA PRO A 223 -2.84 -5.68 1.37
C PRO A 223 -2.29 -6.85 2.17
N CYS A 224 -2.08 -8.01 1.54
CA CYS A 224 -1.44 -9.16 2.20
C CYS A 224 0.01 -8.89 2.63
N ASN A 225 0.63 -7.81 2.15
CA ASN A 225 1.95 -7.40 2.61
C ASN A 225 1.92 -6.35 3.72
N TYR A 226 0.75 -5.86 4.15
CA TYR A 226 0.64 -4.76 5.11
C TYR A 226 0.17 -5.24 6.47
N PHE A 227 0.87 -4.88 7.54
CA PHE A 227 0.32 -5.05 8.90
C PHE A 227 0.34 -3.74 9.67
N TYR A 228 -0.51 -3.67 10.70
CA TYR A 228 -0.80 -2.45 11.42
C TYR A 228 -0.34 -2.57 12.87
N ILE A 229 0.53 -1.65 13.27
CA ILE A 229 0.99 -1.52 14.66
C ILE A 229 0.83 -0.09 15.14
N PRO A 230 0.60 0.15 16.44
CA PRO A 230 0.49 1.50 16.98
C PRO A 230 1.75 2.35 16.69
N LYS A 231 1.53 3.58 16.22
CA LYS A 231 2.58 4.49 15.74
C LYS A 231 3.54 4.98 16.83
N THR A 232 3.26 4.77 18.10
CA THR A 232 4.15 5.18 19.19
C THR A 232 5.46 4.39 19.18
N ASN A 233 5.45 3.11 18.81
CA ASN A 233 6.62 2.22 18.91
C ASN A 233 6.92 1.45 17.60
N TRP A 234 6.42 1.92 16.46
CA TRP A 234 6.55 1.19 15.20
C TRP A 234 8.00 0.92 14.79
N GLN A 235 8.94 1.81 15.12
CA GLN A 235 10.35 1.65 14.77
C GLN A 235 10.98 0.42 15.42
N ARG A 236 10.53 0.06 16.63
CA ARG A 236 11.03 -1.10 17.37
C ARG A 236 10.44 -2.41 16.86
N TYR A 237 9.16 -2.42 16.51
CA TYR A 237 8.41 -3.65 16.25
C TYR A 237 8.11 -3.91 14.78
N GLY A 238 8.10 -2.88 13.92
CA GLY A 238 7.68 -2.97 12.52
C GLY A 238 8.58 -3.80 11.60
N GLY A 239 9.78 -4.14 12.05
CA GLY A 239 10.68 -5.09 11.38
C GLY A 239 11.14 -6.22 12.30
N HIS A 240 10.53 -6.38 13.47
CA HIS A 240 10.95 -7.39 14.43
C HIS A 240 10.57 -8.79 13.92
N PRO A 241 11.50 -9.74 13.80
CA PRO A 241 11.22 -11.04 13.17
C PRO A 241 10.04 -11.81 13.75
N ASP A 242 9.88 -11.81 15.09
CA ASP A 242 8.75 -12.51 15.73
C ASP A 242 7.41 -11.84 15.42
N VAL A 243 7.41 -10.51 15.26
CA VAL A 243 6.22 -9.76 14.85
C VAL A 243 5.87 -10.08 13.40
N LEU A 244 6.87 -10.10 12.51
CA LEU A 244 6.69 -10.44 11.10
C LEU A 244 6.16 -11.87 10.93
N SER A 245 6.77 -12.85 11.62
CA SER A 245 6.35 -14.26 11.59
C SER A 245 4.91 -14.42 12.10
N TYR A 246 4.56 -13.76 13.21
CA TYR A 246 3.19 -13.78 13.73
C TYR A 246 2.16 -13.23 12.73
N PHE A 247 2.40 -12.05 12.16
CA PHE A 247 1.46 -11.45 11.21
C PHE A 247 1.35 -12.24 9.92
N GLN A 248 2.45 -12.82 9.44
CA GLN A 248 2.44 -13.69 8.29
C GLN A 248 1.54 -14.91 8.49
N GLN A 249 1.63 -15.59 9.65
CA GLN A 249 0.76 -16.73 9.99
C GLN A 249 -0.70 -16.31 10.00
N LYS A 250 -1.02 -15.20 10.69
CA LYS A 250 -2.40 -14.69 10.73
C LYS A 250 -2.93 -14.29 9.36
N TYR A 251 -2.08 -13.81 8.48
CA TYR A 251 -2.49 -13.42 7.13
C TYR A 251 -2.66 -14.62 6.21
N ALA A 252 -1.86 -15.67 6.39
CA ALA A 252 -2.08 -16.96 5.73
C ALA A 252 -3.43 -17.57 6.15
N GLU A 253 -3.85 -17.40 7.41
CA GLU A 253 -5.17 -17.84 7.89
C GLU A 253 -6.31 -16.98 7.32
N ILE A 254 -6.20 -15.65 7.42
CA ILE A 254 -7.28 -14.70 7.09
C ILE A 254 -7.47 -14.52 5.59
N TYR A 255 -6.37 -14.47 4.84
CA TYR A 255 -6.34 -14.27 3.38
C TYR A 255 -6.00 -15.57 2.64
N ARG A 256 -6.33 -16.72 3.23
CA ARG A 256 -5.97 -18.06 2.74
C ARG A 256 -6.25 -18.27 1.25
N ASP A 257 -7.36 -17.72 0.75
CA ASP A 257 -7.83 -17.92 -0.62
C ASP A 257 -6.88 -17.33 -1.67
N VAL A 258 -6.11 -16.30 -1.33
CA VAL A 258 -5.15 -15.64 -2.24
C VAL A 258 -3.71 -15.71 -1.74
N TRP A 259 -3.47 -16.31 -0.58
CA TRP A 259 -2.17 -16.22 0.09
C TRP A 259 -1.06 -16.87 -0.72
N VAL A 260 -1.28 -18.08 -1.25
CA VAL A 260 -0.27 -18.82 -2.04
C VAL A 260 0.09 -18.06 -3.32
N GLU A 261 -0.92 -17.58 -4.06
CA GLU A 261 -0.71 -16.79 -5.29
C GLU A 261 -0.02 -15.46 -4.98
N PHE A 262 -0.37 -14.81 -3.86
CA PHE A 262 0.34 -13.62 -3.38
C PHE A 262 1.83 -13.88 -3.11
N LEU A 263 2.20 -15.00 -2.49
CA LEU A 263 3.61 -15.33 -2.25
C LEU A 263 4.40 -15.45 -3.56
N ASP A 264 3.82 -16.13 -4.55
CA ASP A 264 4.42 -16.26 -5.88
C ASP A 264 4.60 -14.89 -6.56
N MET A 265 3.52 -14.11 -6.63
CA MET A 265 3.52 -12.76 -7.20
C MET A 265 4.51 -11.82 -6.48
N ALA A 266 4.67 -11.96 -5.17
CA ALA A 266 5.58 -11.16 -4.36
C ALA A 266 7.03 -11.68 -4.38
N ASN A 267 7.32 -12.75 -5.12
CA ASN A 267 8.60 -13.46 -5.10
C ASN A 267 9.06 -13.73 -3.65
N ALA A 268 8.16 -14.25 -2.83
CA ALA A 268 8.33 -14.43 -1.39
C ALA A 268 8.12 -15.89 -1.01
N SER A 269 8.73 -16.29 0.11
CA SER A 269 8.51 -17.59 0.73
C SER A 269 7.74 -17.44 2.04
N GLY A 270 7.08 -18.52 2.47
CA GLY A 270 6.66 -18.63 3.88
C GLY A 270 7.87 -18.40 4.79
N LEU A 271 7.70 -17.69 5.92
CA LEU A 271 8.70 -17.66 6.97
C LEU A 271 8.45 -18.88 7.83
N GLU A 272 9.53 -19.43 8.35
CA GLU A 272 9.43 -20.47 9.35
C GLU A 272 8.66 -19.93 10.56
N SER A 273 7.75 -20.76 11.08
CA SER A 273 7.06 -20.45 12.31
C SER A 273 8.09 -20.31 13.42
N ARG A 274 8.08 -19.16 14.11
CA ARG A 274 8.95 -18.94 15.26
C ARG A 274 8.20 -19.30 16.54
N PRO A 275 8.67 -20.30 17.32
CA PRO A 275 8.12 -20.59 18.63
C PRO A 275 8.12 -19.32 19.50
N GLY A 276 7.00 -19.01 20.15
CA GLY A 276 6.88 -17.88 21.07
C GLY A 276 6.46 -16.54 20.46
N ALA A 277 6.22 -16.47 19.15
CA ALA A 277 5.71 -15.25 18.50
C ALA A 277 4.36 -14.80 19.09
N GLU A 278 3.50 -15.73 19.50
CA GLU A 278 2.22 -15.42 20.17
C GLU A 278 2.42 -14.76 21.54
N THR A 279 3.42 -15.22 22.30
CA THR A 279 3.77 -14.73 23.64
C THR A 279 4.66 -13.49 23.63
N PHE A 280 5.06 -13.00 22.46
CA PHE A 280 5.92 -11.83 22.32
C PHE A 280 5.28 -10.63 23.05
N THR A 281 5.98 -10.06 24.03
CA THR A 281 5.44 -8.94 24.81
C THR A 281 5.51 -7.65 24.00
N TYR A 282 4.34 -7.09 23.68
CA TYR A 282 4.19 -5.80 23.05
C TYR A 282 3.87 -4.74 24.11
N ALA A 283 4.77 -3.76 24.25
CA ALA A 283 4.59 -2.65 25.19
C ALA A 283 4.58 -1.30 24.45
N ILE A 284 3.56 -0.50 24.74
CA ILE A 284 3.46 0.94 24.48
C ILE A 284 3.41 1.61 25.85
N PRO A 285 4.47 2.32 26.26
CA PRO A 285 4.39 3.08 27.50
C PRO A 285 3.26 4.10 27.34
N LEU A 286 2.49 4.34 28.41
CA LEU A 286 1.70 5.57 28.46
C LEU A 286 2.69 6.70 28.20
N LYS A 287 2.47 7.50 27.14
CA LYS A 287 3.10 8.81 27.12
C LYS A 287 2.69 9.44 28.44
N ALA A 288 3.66 9.76 29.29
CA ALA A 288 3.39 10.66 30.40
C ALA A 288 2.72 11.86 29.75
N THR A 289 1.40 12.00 29.92
CA THR A 289 0.69 13.19 29.51
C THR A 289 1.48 14.27 30.20
N GLN A 290 2.26 15.03 29.44
CA GLN A 290 3.04 16.12 29.98
C GLN A 290 2.04 16.91 30.82
N ILE A 291 2.24 16.86 32.14
CA ILE A 291 1.54 17.69 33.11
C ILE A 291 2.06 19.10 32.83
N LEU A 292 1.63 19.69 31.72
CA LEU A 292 1.85 21.08 31.34
C LEU A 292 0.60 21.90 31.72
N ASN A 293 0.00 21.54 32.86
CA ASN A 293 -0.90 22.40 33.62
C ASN A 293 -0.17 22.92 34.87
N GLY A 294 1.06 23.40 34.70
CA GLY A 294 1.89 23.84 35.82
C GLY A 294 2.96 24.83 35.38
N ASN A 295 2.54 26.02 34.94
CA ASN A 295 3.13 27.33 35.26
C ASN A 295 2.53 28.41 34.35
N VAL A 296 1.27 28.77 34.62
CA VAL A 296 0.78 30.14 34.38
C VAL A 296 0.80 30.83 35.74
N SER A 297 1.92 31.46 36.08
CA SER A 297 2.16 32.46 37.14
C SER A 297 3.68 32.71 37.12
N LYS A 298 4.22 33.89 36.83
CA LYS A 298 3.78 35.28 37.09
C LYS A 298 4.07 36.16 35.89
#